data_AF-A0A379MTN6-F1
#
_entry.id   AF-A0A379MTN6-F1
#
_cell.length_a   1.000
_cell.length_b   1.000
_cell.length_c   1.000
_cell.angle_alpha   90.00
_cell.angle_beta   90.00
_cell.angle_gamma   90.00
#
_symmetry.space_group_name_H-M   'P 1'
#
loop_
_entity.id
_entity.type
_entity.pdbx_description
1 polymer ?
#
loop_
_entity_poly.entity_id
_entity_poly.type
_entity_poly.pdbx_seq_one_letter_code
_entity_poly.pdbx_strand_id
1 'polypeptide(L)'
;MKSFGLYEKSGLFSDTKWCNPALTGICLIVGEVYLFHESDPCCPAGSSLWGVFDKRLDGSIYLESSTYDLIRFRKWHVLPRVYRYCRLSTRSELRDYISDLLRCEACFIR
;
A
#
# COMPACT_ATOMS: atom_id res chain seq x y z
N MET A 1 10.49 -25.79 19.60
CA MET A 1 9.89 -26.55 18.49
C MET A 1 8.46 -26.91 18.86
N LYS A 2 7.47 -26.19 18.33
CA LYS A 2 6.06 -26.60 18.31
C LYS A 2 5.56 -26.43 16.87
N SER A 3 4.92 -27.48 16.40
CA SER A 3 4.68 -27.82 15.00
C SER A 3 3.83 -26.78 14.26
N PHE A 4 4.24 -26.45 13.02
CA PHE A 4 3.44 -25.75 12.04
C PHE A 4 2.31 -26.68 11.58
N GLY A 5 1.07 -26.35 11.96
CA GLY A 5 -0.13 -27.02 11.50
C GLY A 5 -0.49 -26.57 10.09
N LEU A 6 -0.46 -27.52 9.17
CA LEU A 6 -1.08 -27.48 7.85
C LEU A 6 -2.54 -27.04 7.97
N TYR A 7 -2.94 -26.01 7.23
CA TYR A 7 -4.33 -25.88 6.78
C TYR A 7 -4.33 -25.97 5.27
N GLU A 8 -4.70 -27.15 4.79
CA GLU A 8 -4.89 -27.44 3.39
C GLU A 8 -6.40 -27.56 3.14
N LYS A 9 -6.82 -27.01 2.00
CA LYS A 9 -8.00 -27.36 1.19
C LYS A 9 -9.35 -26.64 1.41
N SER A 10 -9.58 -25.75 0.45
CA SER A 10 -10.72 -25.70 -0.49
C SER A 10 -12.13 -25.45 0.05
N GLY A 11 -12.62 -24.23 -0.20
CA GLY A 11 -14.03 -23.91 -0.32
C GLY A 11 -14.21 -22.82 -1.37
N LEU A 12 -14.78 -23.17 -2.53
CA LEU A 12 -15.32 -22.21 -3.49
C LEU A 12 -16.47 -21.44 -2.81
N PHE A 13 -16.28 -20.19 -2.41
CA PHE A 13 -17.38 -19.24 -2.21
C PHE A 13 -16.86 -17.79 -2.29
N SER A 14 -16.99 -17.19 -3.49
CA SER A 14 -17.24 -15.77 -3.74
C SER A 14 -16.56 -14.69 -2.85
N ASP A 15 -15.28 -14.37 -3.08
CA ASP A 15 -14.64 -13.18 -2.45
C ASP A 15 -13.85 -12.29 -3.42
N THR A 16 -14.32 -12.16 -4.66
CA THR A 16 -13.85 -11.14 -5.61
C THR A 16 -14.17 -9.69 -5.20
N LYS A 17 -14.58 -9.44 -3.94
CA LYS A 17 -14.92 -8.11 -3.40
C LYS A 17 -13.73 -7.33 -2.82
N TRP A 18 -12.56 -7.95 -2.63
CA TRP A 18 -11.37 -7.24 -2.11
C TRP A 18 -10.19 -7.07 -3.09
N CYS A 19 -10.03 -7.95 -4.09
CA CYS A 19 -9.06 -7.79 -5.19
C CYS A 19 -9.03 -6.42 -5.89
N ASN A 20 -7.87 -5.80 -6.09
CA ASN A 20 -7.78 -4.61 -6.96
C ASN A 20 -7.40 -5.05 -8.39
N PRO A 21 -8.37 -5.21 -9.32
CA PRO A 21 -8.12 -5.84 -10.62
C PRO A 21 -7.20 -5.02 -11.54
N ALA A 22 -7.08 -3.72 -11.31
CA ALA A 22 -6.23 -2.86 -12.14
C ALA A 22 -4.74 -3.05 -11.84
N LEU A 23 -4.40 -3.42 -10.60
CA LEU A 23 -3.01 -3.52 -10.14
C LEU A 23 -2.52 -4.97 -10.03
N THR A 24 -3.36 -5.98 -10.28
CA THR A 24 -3.03 -7.42 -10.14
C THR A 24 -1.82 -7.85 -10.99
N GLY A 25 -1.56 -7.21 -12.13
CA GLY A 25 -0.42 -7.51 -12.99
C GLY A 25 0.90 -6.81 -12.61
N ILE A 26 0.89 -5.92 -11.61
CA ILE A 26 2.06 -5.10 -11.27
C ILE A 26 2.92 -5.80 -10.22
N CYS A 27 4.24 -5.83 -10.46
CA CYS A 27 5.23 -6.31 -9.51
C CYS A 27 5.57 -5.20 -8.51
N LEU A 28 5.04 -5.32 -7.30
CA LEU A 28 5.34 -4.40 -6.19
C LEU A 28 6.37 -5.04 -5.27
N ILE A 29 7.32 -4.23 -4.80
CA ILE A 29 8.42 -4.66 -3.92
C ILE A 29 8.10 -4.24 -2.49
N VAL A 30 8.21 -5.19 -1.56
CA VAL A 30 7.93 -4.96 -0.14
C VAL A 30 8.87 -3.90 0.42
N GLY A 31 8.31 -2.92 1.15
CA GLY A 31 9.04 -1.81 1.74
C GLY A 31 9.25 -0.60 0.81
N GLU A 32 8.94 -0.73 -0.48
CA GLU A 32 9.04 0.39 -1.42
C GLU A 32 7.81 1.31 -1.34
N VAL A 33 8.05 2.61 -1.57
CA VAL A 33 7.00 3.63 -1.59
C VAL A 33 6.49 3.81 -3.01
N TYR A 34 5.18 3.64 -3.18
CA TYR A 34 4.47 3.85 -4.43
C TYR A 34 3.47 5.00 -4.28
N LEU A 35 3.23 5.69 -5.40
CA LEU A 35 2.18 6.68 -5.54
C LEU A 35 1.03 6.02 -6.31
N PHE A 36 -0.14 5.97 -5.69
CA PHE A 36 -1.36 5.40 -6.23
C PHE A 36 -2.31 6.51 -6.66
N HIS A 37 -2.90 6.39 -7.84
CA HIS A 37 -3.86 7.37 -8.35
C HIS A 37 -5.10 6.69 -8.96
N GLU A 38 -6.24 7.36 -8.84
CA GLU A 38 -7.54 6.82 -9.30
C GLU A 38 -7.69 6.92 -10.83
N SER A 39 -7.39 8.09 -11.40
CA SER A 39 -7.62 8.41 -12.82
C SER A 39 -6.38 8.75 -13.65
N ASP A 40 -5.37 9.39 -13.06
CA ASP A 40 -4.16 9.86 -13.75
C ASP A 40 -3.06 8.78 -13.76
N PRO A 41 -2.67 8.25 -14.93
CA PRO A 41 -1.59 7.26 -15.06
C PRO A 41 -0.22 7.78 -14.62
N CYS A 42 0.01 9.09 -14.68
CA CYS A 42 1.28 9.69 -14.27
C CYS A 42 1.47 9.70 -12.74
N CYS A 43 0.41 9.46 -11.97
CA CYS A 43 0.42 9.44 -10.51
C CYS A 43 1.19 10.66 -9.94
N PRO A 44 0.72 11.89 -10.18
CA PRO A 44 1.38 13.09 -9.68
C PRO A 44 1.37 13.13 -8.14
N ALA A 45 2.49 13.54 -7.55
CA ALA A 45 2.71 13.57 -6.10
C ALA A 45 1.61 14.28 -5.31
N GLY A 46 1.13 15.42 -5.80
CA GLY A 46 0.18 16.28 -5.09
C GLY A 46 -1.25 15.76 -5.00
N SER A 47 -1.63 14.75 -5.79
CA SER A 47 -2.99 14.18 -5.78
C SER A 47 -3.01 12.65 -5.64
N SER A 48 -1.84 12.03 -5.52
CA SER A 48 -1.72 10.58 -5.33
C SER A 48 -1.75 10.23 -3.84
N LEU A 49 -2.25 9.03 -3.55
CA LEU A 49 -1.99 8.38 -2.27
C LEU A 49 -0.58 7.82 -2.29
N TRP A 50 0.25 8.24 -1.36
CA TRP A 50 1.56 7.67 -1.13
C TRP A 50 1.44 6.49 -0.20
N GLY A 51 2.14 5.38 -0.46
CA GLY A 51 2.11 4.27 0.48
C GLY A 51 3.24 3.26 0.32
N VAL A 52 3.65 2.72 1.47
CA VAL A 52 4.63 1.62 1.57
C VAL A 52 3.92 0.31 1.33
N PHE A 53 4.37 -0.45 0.32
CA PHE A 53 3.82 -1.77 0.04
C PHE A 53 4.28 -2.80 1.09
N ASP A 54 3.34 -3.51 1.71
CA ASP A 54 3.62 -4.60 2.65
C ASP A 54 3.50 -5.96 1.93
N LYS A 55 2.29 -6.27 1.44
CA LYS A 55 2.03 -7.58 0.81
C LYS A 55 0.81 -7.56 -0.08
N ARG A 56 0.69 -8.65 -0.85
CA ARG A 56 -0.52 -9.00 -1.58
C ARG A 56 -1.15 -10.25 -0.98
N LEU A 57 -2.44 -10.19 -0.68
CA LEU A 57 -3.24 -11.32 -0.20
C LEU A 57 -4.59 -11.28 -0.90
N ASP A 58 -4.97 -12.40 -1.53
CA ASP A 58 -6.24 -12.54 -2.26
C ASP A 58 -6.53 -11.39 -3.23
N GLY A 59 -5.51 -11.02 -4.02
CA GLY A 59 -5.58 -9.92 -4.99
C GLY A 59 -5.66 -8.51 -4.39
N SER A 60 -5.72 -8.40 -3.07
CA SER A 60 -5.76 -7.13 -2.33
C SER A 60 -4.34 -6.67 -2.02
N ILE A 61 -4.11 -5.37 -2.10
CA ILE A 61 -2.82 -4.75 -1.76
C ILE A 61 -2.92 -4.21 -0.35
N TYR A 62 -1.99 -4.63 0.51
CA TYR A 62 -1.86 -4.13 1.88
C TYR A 62 -0.72 -3.13 1.93
N LEU A 63 -0.99 -2.00 2.58
CA LEU A 63 -0.02 -0.95 2.82
C LEU A 63 0.35 -0.94 4.30
N GLU A 64 1.65 -0.87 4.57
CA GLU A 64 2.17 -0.68 5.92
C GLU A 64 1.81 0.71 6.43
N SER A 65 2.05 1.72 5.60
CA SER A 65 1.70 3.11 5.85
C SER A 65 1.25 3.80 4.57
N SER A 66 0.39 4.80 4.68
CA SER A 66 0.01 5.66 3.56
C SER A 66 -0.38 7.08 3.99
N THR A 67 -0.33 8.03 3.06
CA THR A 67 -0.73 9.42 3.27
C THR A 67 -1.10 10.11 1.95
N TYR A 68 -1.93 11.15 2.02
CA TYR A 68 -2.19 12.06 0.90
C TYR A 68 -1.48 13.41 1.04
N ASP A 69 -1.17 13.79 2.28
CA ASP A 69 -0.77 15.15 2.64
C ASP A 69 0.62 15.21 3.29
N LEU A 70 1.29 14.06 3.46
CA LEU A 70 2.56 13.92 4.20
C LEU A 70 2.48 14.42 5.65
N ILE A 71 1.27 14.56 6.19
CA ILE A 71 1.05 15.02 7.57
C ILE A 71 0.36 13.92 8.36
N ARG A 72 -0.65 13.29 7.75
CA ARG A 72 -1.47 12.26 8.38
C ARG A 72 -1.17 10.92 7.73
N PHE A 73 -0.60 10.03 8.53
CA PHE A 73 -0.28 8.67 8.10
C PHE A 73 -1.31 7.68 8.64
N ARG A 74 -1.86 6.89 7.73
CA ARG A 74 -2.68 5.72 8.07
C ARG A 74 -1.81 4.48 7.98
N LYS A 75 -1.87 3.61 8.99
CA LYS A 75 -1.10 2.35 9.01
C LYS A 75 -1.96 1.12 8.77
N TRP A 76 -1.34 0.04 8.30
CA TRP A 76 -1.87 -1.32 8.23
C TRP A 76 -3.28 -1.41 7.65
N HIS A 77 -3.44 -1.04 6.39
CA HIS A 77 -4.75 -1.08 5.74
C HIS A 77 -4.68 -1.54 4.28
N VAL A 78 -5.83 -1.96 3.77
CA VAL A 78 -6.00 -2.33 2.37
C VAL A 78 -6.04 -1.07 1.51
N LEU A 79 -5.37 -1.10 0.35
CA LEU A 79 -5.48 -0.08 -0.68
C LEU A 79 -6.91 -0.12 -1.27
N PRO A 80 -7.65 1.00 -1.26
CA PRO A 80 -8.97 1.07 -1.89
C PRO A 80 -8.93 0.70 -3.38
N ARG A 81 -10.03 0.12 -3.88
CA ARG A 81 -10.15 -0.31 -5.28
C ARG A 81 -10.27 0.82 -6.30
N VAL A 82 -10.51 2.03 -5.83
CA VAL A 82 -10.60 3.23 -6.67
C VAL A 82 -9.27 3.53 -7.35
N TYR A 83 -8.16 3.07 -6.76
CA TYR A 83 -6.82 3.20 -7.30
C TYR A 83 -6.58 2.26 -8.47
N ARG A 84 -6.33 2.83 -9.65
CA ARG A 84 -6.13 2.09 -10.90
C ARG A 84 -4.71 2.17 -11.42
N TYR A 85 -4.00 3.22 -11.05
CA TYR A 85 -2.64 3.48 -11.49
C TYR A 85 -1.72 3.53 -10.28
N CYS A 86 -0.49 3.07 -10.49
CA CYS A 86 0.57 3.30 -9.53
C CYS A 86 1.90 3.50 -10.24
N ARG A 87 2.79 4.25 -9.59
CA ARG A 87 4.21 4.30 -9.97
C ARG A 87 5.09 4.23 -8.73
N LEU A 88 6.33 3.80 -8.93
CA LEU A 88 7.36 3.90 -7.91
C LEU A 88 7.67 5.38 -7.62
N SER A 89 7.87 5.71 -6.35
CA SER A 89 8.36 7.03 -5.95
C SER A 89 9.74 7.30 -6.54
N THR A 90 10.01 8.57 -6.82
CA THR A 90 11.38 9.03 -7.11
C THR A 90 12.18 9.09 -5.81
N ARG A 91 13.51 9.18 -5.93
CA ARG A 91 14.39 9.29 -4.76
C ARG A 91 14.10 10.53 -3.89
N SER A 92 13.69 11.64 -4.50
CA SER A 92 13.33 12.85 -3.76
C SER A 92 12.02 12.65 -3.00
N GLU A 93 11.00 12.12 -3.68
CA GLU A 93 9.72 11.77 -3.07
C GLU A 93 9.90 10.79 -1.90
N LEU A 94 10.67 9.72 -2.08
CA LEU A 94 10.97 8.76 -1.02
C LEU A 94 11.57 9.45 0.23
N ARG A 95 12.47 10.41 0.04
CA ARG A 95 13.07 11.16 1.14
C ARG A 95 12.04 12.01 1.87
N ASP A 96 11.15 12.69 1.14
CA ASP A 96 10.08 13.49 1.72
C ASP A 96 9.14 12.60 2.55
N TYR A 97 8.71 11.48 1.97
CA TYR A 97 7.86 10.50 2.65
C TYR A 97 8.46 9.98 3.96
N ILE A 98 9.73 9.51 3.93
CA ILE A 98 10.40 8.98 5.12
C ILE A 98 10.56 10.08 6.19
N SER A 99 10.99 11.28 5.77
CA SER A 99 11.23 12.39 6.70
C SER A 99 9.95 12.79 7.44
N ASP A 100 8.83 12.84 6.71
CA ASP A 100 7.55 13.23 7.28
C ASP A 100 6.88 12.09 8.07
N LEU A 101 7.05 10.83 7.66
CA LEU A 101 6.61 9.67 8.44
C LEU A 101 7.31 9.64 9.81
N LEU A 102 8.63 9.80 9.84
CA LEU A 102 9.39 9.84 11.09
C LEU A 102 8.97 11.01 11.99
N ARG A 103 8.67 12.17 11.41
CA ARG A 103 8.13 13.32 12.15
C ARG A 103 6.79 12.99 12.78
N CYS A 104 5.88 12.37 12.02
CA CYS A 104 4.56 11.97 12.51
C CYS A 104 4.66 10.92 13.64
N GLU A 105 5.57 9.96 13.53
CA GLU A 105 5.79 8.94 14.55
C GLU A 105 6.40 9.52 15.84
N ALA A 106 7.35 10.44 15.71
CA ALA A 106 7.94 11.13 16.87
C ALA A 106 6.92 11.96 17.65
N CYS A 107 5.90 12.51 16.97
CA CYS A 107 4.79 13.22 17.62
C CYS A 107 3.83 12.30 18.39
N PHE A 108 3.79 11.00 18.10
CA PHE A 108 2.92 10.03 18.78
C PHE A 108 3.50 9.47 20.10
N ILE A 109 4.79 9.75 20.39
CA ILE A 109 5.52 9.24 21.57
C ILE A 109 5.68 10.35 22.65
N ARG A 110 5.02 11.50 22.50
CA ARG A 110 4.92 12.54 23.53
C ARG A 110 3.51 12.62 24.08
#